data_AF-A0A2T4VSX5-F1
#
_entry.id   AF-A0A2T4VSX5-F1
#
_cell.length_a   1.000
_cell.length_b   1.000
_cell.length_c   1.000
_cell.angle_alpha   90.00
_cell.angle_beta   90.00
_cell.angle_gamma   90.00
#
_symmetry.space_group_name_H-M   'P 1'
#
loop_
_entity.id
_entity.type
_entity.pdbx_description
1 polymer ?
#
loop_
_entity_poly.entity_id
_entity_poly.type
_entity_poly.pdbx_seq_one_letter_code
_entity_poly.pdbx_strand_id
1 'polypeptide(L)'
;MLSSLLWVLLTQIVACTPGETSLVCNCKAGMVSACVALVGEDALKAEQVLDEVQEGLEQASQMAGKADEKKQQQLQSAAESLSQSLGSSEPPQCKGQDHHPISRPIAKRLSRHTTLKGLYKPRDPRFVTRAKDEQSHCGYQQWHRDVDREVIDWLDRNSKATPEQFMDKLREIYSRPEMRARFPDGL
;
A
#
# COMPACT_ATOMS: atom_id res chain seq x y z
N MET A 1 -9.84 -7.29 -41.42
CA MET A 1 -10.64 -6.45 -40.50
C MET A 1 -10.89 -7.21 -39.20
N LEU A 2 -9.88 -7.34 -38.34
CA LEU A 2 -9.95 -8.09 -37.06
C LEU A 2 -9.02 -7.45 -36.01
N SER A 3 -8.85 -6.13 -36.03
CA SER A 3 -7.84 -5.44 -35.20
C SER A 3 -8.40 -4.30 -34.34
N SER A 4 -9.72 -4.26 -34.11
CA SER A 4 -10.35 -3.18 -33.33
C SER A 4 -11.22 -3.66 -32.17
N LEU A 5 -11.38 -4.97 -31.96
CA LEU A 5 -12.20 -5.52 -30.86
C LEU A 5 -11.40 -5.84 -29.59
N LEU A 6 -10.06 -5.78 -29.62
CA LEU A 6 -9.22 -6.08 -28.44
C LEU A 6 -8.90 -4.86 -27.56
N TRP A 7 -9.26 -3.64 -27.99
CA TRP A 7 -8.96 -2.41 -27.23
C TRP A 7 -10.03 -1.99 -26.22
N VAL A 8 -11.19 -2.66 -26.20
CA VAL A 8 -12.30 -2.29 -25.31
C VAL A 8 -12.23 -3.02 -23.95
N LEU A 9 -11.31 -3.96 -23.76
CA LEU A 9 -11.22 -4.78 -22.54
C LEU A 9 -10.24 -4.27 -21.48
N LEU A 10 -9.47 -3.20 -21.73
CA LEU A 10 -8.35 -2.79 -20.85
C LEU A 10 -8.54 -1.43 -20.14
N THR A 11 -9.72 -0.81 -20.22
CA THR A 11 -10.01 0.45 -19.50
C THR A 11 -10.70 0.25 -18.14
N GLN A 12 -10.70 -0.97 -17.58
CA GLN A 12 -11.24 -1.23 -16.23
C GLN A 12 -10.33 -0.75 -15.09
N ILE A 13 -9.56 0.30 -15.33
CA ILE A 13 -8.70 0.94 -14.34
C ILE A 13 -9.63 1.74 -13.42
N VAL A 14 -10.14 1.04 -12.42
CA VAL A 14 -11.01 1.50 -11.32
C VAL A 14 -12.38 2.02 -11.81
N ALA A 15 -13.11 1.19 -12.56
CA ALA A 15 -14.48 1.52 -12.96
C ALA A 15 -15.44 1.45 -11.76
N CYS A 16 -16.31 2.45 -11.62
CA CYS A 16 -17.46 2.36 -10.73
C CYS A 16 -18.27 1.11 -11.03
N THR A 17 -18.49 0.29 -10.02
CA THR A 17 -19.39 -0.85 -10.16
C THR A 17 -20.84 -0.41 -9.94
N PRO A 18 -21.83 -1.03 -10.63
CA PRO A 18 -23.24 -0.74 -10.38
C PRO A 18 -23.60 -0.95 -8.91
N GLY A 19 -24.21 0.07 -8.30
CA GLY A 19 -24.60 0.05 -6.88
C GLY A 19 -23.63 0.80 -5.95
N GLU A 20 -22.49 1.27 -6.45
CA GLU A 20 -21.60 2.13 -5.67
C GLU A 20 -22.10 3.58 -5.63
N THR A 21 -21.88 4.24 -4.49
CA THR A 21 -22.25 5.64 -4.33
C THR A 21 -21.37 6.54 -5.19
N SER A 22 -21.87 7.73 -5.52
CA SER A 22 -21.09 8.77 -6.22
C SER A 22 -19.79 9.10 -5.48
N LEU A 23 -19.80 8.97 -4.16
CA LEU A 23 -18.67 9.26 -3.29
C LEU A 23 -17.55 8.21 -3.41
N VAL A 24 -17.92 6.92 -3.39
CA VAL A 24 -17.00 5.80 -3.69
C VAL A 24 -16.42 5.96 -5.09
N CYS A 25 -17.28 6.25 -6.06
CA CYS A 25 -16.94 6.46 -7.45
C CYS A 25 -15.91 7.56 -7.66
N ASN A 26 -16.17 8.74 -7.10
CA ASN A 26 -15.29 9.89 -7.24
C ASN A 26 -13.94 9.64 -6.55
N CYS A 27 -13.95 8.96 -5.40
CA CYS A 27 -12.71 8.59 -4.74
C CYS A 27 -11.87 7.62 -5.60
N LYS A 28 -12.49 6.57 -6.14
CA LYS A 28 -11.88 5.63 -7.09
C LYS A 28 -11.29 6.29 -8.34
N ALA A 29 -11.90 7.39 -8.79
CA ALA A 29 -11.42 8.19 -9.91
C ALA A 29 -10.26 9.15 -9.57
N GLY A 30 -9.79 9.16 -8.32
CA GLY A 30 -8.67 10.00 -7.87
C GLY A 30 -9.08 11.30 -7.18
N MET A 31 -10.37 11.50 -6.85
CA MET A 31 -10.84 12.72 -6.18
C MET A 31 -10.59 12.66 -4.67
N VAL A 32 -9.51 13.30 -4.23
CA VAL A 32 -9.08 13.39 -2.82
C VAL A 32 -10.21 13.83 -1.87
N SER A 33 -10.97 14.86 -2.23
CA SER A 33 -12.07 15.35 -1.38
C SER A 33 -13.16 14.30 -1.17
N ALA A 34 -13.49 13.51 -2.19
CA ALA A 34 -14.44 12.41 -2.07
C ALA A 34 -13.90 11.27 -1.20
N CYS A 35 -12.59 11.01 -1.26
CA CYS A 35 -11.94 10.03 -0.40
C CYS A 35 -11.96 10.43 1.08
N VAL A 36 -11.66 11.69 1.40
CA VAL A 36 -11.74 12.21 2.78
C VAL A 36 -13.17 12.12 3.31
N ALA A 37 -14.15 12.52 2.50
CA ALA A 37 -15.55 12.40 2.87
C ALA A 37 -15.97 10.94 3.09
N LEU A 38 -15.42 10.00 2.31
CA LEU A 38 -15.78 8.58 2.41
C LEU A 38 -15.39 8.00 3.74
N VAL A 39 -14.22 8.40 4.26
CA VAL A 39 -13.78 7.97 5.59
C VAL A 39 -14.70 8.49 6.70
N GLY A 40 -15.21 9.72 6.54
CA GLY A 40 -16.16 10.30 7.49
C GLY A 40 -17.53 9.60 7.50
N GLU A 41 -17.97 9.09 6.35
CA GLU A 41 -19.25 8.40 6.21
C GLU A 41 -19.17 6.90 6.55
N ASP A 42 -18.18 6.20 6.00
CA ASP A 42 -18.03 4.75 6.11
C ASP A 42 -16.55 4.37 6.01
N ALA A 43 -15.89 4.30 7.17
CA ALA A 43 -14.48 3.91 7.27
C ALA A 43 -14.22 2.49 6.72
N LEU A 44 -15.13 1.54 6.89
CA LEU A 44 -14.95 0.17 6.40
C LEU A 44 -14.98 0.15 4.86
N LYS A 45 -15.91 0.88 4.25
CA LYS A 45 -15.95 1.01 2.79
C LYS A 45 -14.76 1.82 2.27
N ALA A 46 -14.31 2.85 2.99
CA ALA A 46 -13.11 3.60 2.63
C ALA A 46 -11.84 2.72 2.63
N GLU A 47 -11.72 1.78 3.57
CA GLU A 47 -10.62 0.81 3.57
C GLU A 47 -10.65 -0.11 2.34
N GLN A 48 -11.84 -0.56 1.94
CA GLN A 48 -11.99 -1.36 0.71
C GLN A 48 -11.60 -0.55 -0.53
N VAL A 49 -12.06 0.70 -0.60
CA VAL A 49 -11.71 1.59 -1.72
C VAL A 49 -10.21 1.89 -1.75
N LEU A 50 -9.55 2.00 -0.60
CA LEU A 50 -8.10 2.16 -0.54
C LEU A 50 -7.38 0.97 -1.18
N ASP A 51 -7.75 -0.25 -0.82
CA ASP A 51 -7.19 -1.47 -1.41
C ASP A 51 -7.37 -1.49 -2.94
N GLU A 52 -8.56 -1.12 -3.44
CA GLU A 52 -8.85 -1.11 -4.88
C GLU A 52 -8.10 -0.01 -5.64
N VAL A 53 -7.97 1.19 -5.07
CA VAL A 53 -7.20 2.30 -5.67
C VAL A 53 -5.71 1.94 -5.70
N GLN A 54 -5.19 1.28 -4.67
CA GLN A 54 -3.81 0.80 -4.63
C GLN A 54 -3.54 -0.28 -5.69
N GLU A 55 -4.44 -1.26 -5.83
CA GLU A 55 -4.34 -2.29 -6.87
C GLU A 55 -4.39 -1.69 -8.28
N GLY A 56 -5.31 -0.73 -8.51
CA GLY A 56 -5.39 -0.01 -9.78
C GLY A 56 -4.13 0.78 -10.11
N LEU A 57 -3.47 1.35 -9.10
CA LEU A 57 -2.20 2.06 -9.26
C LEU A 57 -1.05 1.10 -9.64
N GLU A 58 -0.99 -0.09 -9.03
CA GLU A 58 -0.01 -1.12 -9.39
C GLU A 58 -0.19 -1.59 -10.83
N GLN A 59 -1.42 -1.88 -11.25
CA GLN A 59 -1.72 -2.26 -12.64
C GLN A 59 -1.34 -1.14 -13.62
N ALA A 60 -1.66 0.11 -13.29
CA ALA A 60 -1.30 1.27 -14.11
C ALA A 60 0.22 1.43 -14.26
N SER A 61 1.00 1.11 -13.22
CA SER A 61 2.47 1.19 -13.26
C SER A 61 3.10 0.17 -14.23
N GLN A 62 2.43 -0.95 -14.48
CA GLN A 62 2.91 -2.03 -15.35
C GLN A 62 2.63 -1.78 -16.85
N MET A 63 1.72 -0.86 -17.19
CA MET A 63 1.22 -0.64 -18.55
C MET A 63 1.77 0.62 -19.26
N ALA A 64 2.80 1.25 -18.69
CA ALA A 64 3.18 2.66 -18.90
C ALA A 64 3.15 3.22 -20.35
N GLY A 65 2.27 4.22 -20.57
CA GLY A 65 2.38 5.30 -21.56
C GLY A 65 2.21 6.70 -20.93
N LYS A 66 2.59 7.78 -21.62
CA LYS A 66 2.59 9.17 -21.07
C LYS A 66 1.24 9.70 -20.57
N ALA A 67 0.11 9.19 -21.09
CA ALA A 67 -1.22 9.54 -20.60
C ALA A 67 -1.52 8.93 -19.22
N ASP A 68 -0.80 7.88 -18.84
CA ASP A 68 -1.00 7.15 -17.59
C ASP A 68 -0.36 7.85 -16.40
N GLU A 69 0.69 8.66 -16.59
CA GLU A 69 1.42 9.33 -15.50
C GLU A 69 0.50 10.26 -14.67
N LYS A 70 -0.32 11.08 -15.34
CA LYS A 70 -1.26 11.98 -14.63
C LYS A 70 -2.32 11.19 -13.86
N LYS A 71 -2.81 10.09 -14.43
CA LYS A 71 -3.81 9.23 -13.79
C LYS A 71 -3.20 8.47 -12.61
N GLN A 72 -1.98 7.96 -12.75
CA GLN A 72 -1.20 7.36 -11.67
C GLN A 72 -1.01 8.35 -10.52
N GLN A 73 -0.66 9.61 -10.83
CA GLN A 73 -0.48 10.64 -9.80
C GLN A 73 -1.79 10.94 -9.06
N GLN A 74 -2.92 11.01 -9.76
CA GLN A 74 -4.23 11.22 -9.13
C GLN A 74 -4.65 10.04 -8.24
N LEU A 75 -4.46 8.81 -8.71
CA LEU A 75 -4.73 7.60 -7.92
C LEU A 75 -3.80 7.51 -6.71
N GLN A 76 -2.54 7.92 -6.86
CA GLN A 76 -1.58 8.00 -5.76
C GLN A 76 -2.03 9.00 -4.70
N SER A 77 -2.40 10.23 -5.07
CA SER A 77 -2.91 11.22 -4.13
C SER A 77 -4.18 10.75 -3.42
N ALA A 78 -5.08 10.05 -4.12
CA ALA A 78 -6.28 9.48 -3.52
C ALA A 78 -5.94 8.35 -2.51
N ALA A 79 -5.03 7.44 -2.86
CA ALA A 79 -4.56 6.40 -1.94
C ALA A 79 -3.87 6.97 -0.70
N GLU A 80 -3.03 8.00 -0.88
CA GLU A 80 -2.35 8.70 0.22
C GLU A 80 -3.37 9.38 1.13
N SER A 81 -4.34 10.10 0.57
CA SER A 81 -5.40 10.76 1.33
C SER A 81 -6.31 9.78 2.08
N LEU A 82 -6.73 8.69 1.43
CA LEU A 82 -7.50 7.63 2.10
C LEU A 82 -6.72 7.04 3.26
N SER A 83 -5.46 6.69 3.02
CA SER A 83 -4.57 6.18 4.06
C SER A 83 -4.52 7.18 5.21
N GLN A 84 -4.32 8.47 4.93
CA GLN A 84 -4.22 9.51 5.96
C GLN A 84 -5.49 9.66 6.79
N SER A 85 -6.63 9.79 6.12
CA SER A 85 -7.91 9.97 6.78
C SER A 85 -8.33 8.74 7.59
N LEU A 86 -7.98 7.53 7.14
CA LEU A 86 -8.17 6.29 7.89
C LEU A 86 -7.26 6.17 9.12
N GLY A 87 -6.47 7.20 9.43
CA GLY A 87 -5.40 7.14 10.42
C GLY A 87 -4.30 6.14 10.04
N SER A 88 -4.30 5.66 8.79
CA SER A 88 -3.39 4.67 8.20
C SER A 88 -2.22 5.31 7.45
N SER A 89 -2.15 6.64 7.32
CA SER A 89 -0.92 7.36 6.98
C SER A 89 -0.37 8.07 8.20
N GLU A 90 0.91 8.38 8.11
CA GLU A 90 1.65 9.06 9.16
C GLU A 90 1.27 10.54 9.27
N PRO A 91 1.38 11.11 10.49
CA PRO A 91 1.16 12.53 10.73
C PRO A 91 2.07 13.40 9.84
N PRO A 92 1.60 14.60 9.43
CA PRO A 92 2.31 15.51 8.50
C PRO A 92 3.62 16.12 9.03
N GLN A 93 4.15 15.65 10.16
CA GLN A 93 5.44 16.03 10.73
C GLN A 93 6.31 14.78 10.89
N CYS A 94 6.87 14.24 9.80
CA CYS A 94 7.47 12.90 9.78
C CYS A 94 8.92 12.82 10.30
N LYS A 95 9.30 13.60 11.32
CA LYS A 95 10.65 13.50 11.91
C LYS A 95 10.65 12.54 13.09
N GLY A 96 11.53 11.55 13.06
CA GLY A 96 11.73 10.68 14.22
C GLY A 96 10.45 9.92 14.60
N GLN A 97 9.67 9.44 13.65
CA GLN A 97 8.46 8.70 13.97
C GLN A 97 8.72 7.19 14.02
N ASP A 98 7.77 6.50 14.63
CA ASP A 98 7.71 5.05 14.70
C ASP A 98 7.26 4.51 13.35
N HIS A 99 8.17 3.80 12.69
CA HIS A 99 7.91 3.11 11.43
C HIS A 99 7.53 1.66 11.71
N HIS A 100 6.45 1.24 11.06
CA HIS A 100 5.92 -0.10 11.20
C HIS A 100 6.27 -0.95 9.97
N PRO A 101 7.11 -2.00 10.10
CA PRO A 101 7.57 -2.82 8.98
C PRO A 101 6.48 -3.76 8.44
N ILE A 102 5.45 -4.04 9.23
CA ILE A 102 4.30 -4.86 8.80
C ILE A 102 3.19 -3.93 8.33
N SER A 103 3.24 -3.63 7.04
CA SER A 103 2.22 -2.84 6.33
C SER A 103 0.90 -3.60 6.18
N ARG A 104 -0.15 -2.91 5.70
CA ARG A 104 -1.44 -3.53 5.39
C ARG A 104 -1.31 -4.60 4.29
N PRO A 105 -0.61 -4.38 3.16
CA PRO A 105 -0.39 -5.43 2.16
C PRO A 105 0.28 -6.68 2.72
N ILE A 106 1.35 -6.52 3.51
CA ILE A 106 2.04 -7.65 4.15
C ILE A 106 1.09 -8.39 5.10
N ALA A 107 0.37 -7.67 5.96
CA ALA A 107 -0.59 -8.27 6.89
C ALA A 107 -1.73 -9.03 6.16
N LYS A 108 -2.24 -8.48 5.06
CA LYS A 108 -3.23 -9.13 4.18
C LYS A 108 -2.67 -10.43 3.61
N ARG A 109 -1.41 -10.44 3.15
CA ARG A 109 -0.76 -11.65 2.65
C ARG A 109 -0.55 -12.69 3.76
N LEU A 110 -0.11 -12.26 4.94
CA LEU A 110 0.08 -13.10 6.13
C LEU A 110 -1.23 -13.77 6.58
N SER A 111 -2.37 -13.08 6.47
CA SER A 111 -3.69 -13.63 6.83
C SER A 111 -4.09 -14.87 6.01
N ARG A 112 -3.43 -15.09 4.87
CA ARG A 112 -3.62 -16.23 3.97
C ARG A 112 -2.45 -17.23 4.01
N HIS A 113 -1.43 -16.98 4.84
CA HIS A 113 -0.24 -17.82 4.93
C HIS A 113 -0.53 -19.08 5.76
N THR A 114 0.01 -20.23 5.36
CA THR A 114 -0.32 -21.54 5.98
C THR A 114 0.04 -21.59 7.46
N THR A 115 1.17 -21.00 7.84
CA THR A 115 1.76 -21.07 9.19
C THR A 115 1.74 -19.74 9.95
N LEU A 116 1.54 -18.61 9.28
CA LEU A 116 1.69 -17.26 9.87
C LEU A 116 0.36 -16.54 10.04
N LYS A 117 -0.74 -17.13 9.57
CA LYS A 117 -2.08 -16.57 9.70
C LYS A 117 -2.45 -16.31 11.16
N GLY A 118 -2.86 -15.07 11.44
CA GLY A 118 -3.34 -14.64 12.76
C GLY A 118 -2.23 -14.24 13.75
N LEU A 119 -0.95 -14.36 13.38
CA LEU A 119 0.17 -14.05 14.28
C LEU A 119 0.60 -12.58 14.25
N TYR A 120 0.25 -11.86 13.18
CA TYR A 120 0.69 -10.48 12.92
C TYR A 120 -0.50 -9.60 12.54
N LYS A 121 -0.42 -8.33 12.91
CA LYS A 121 -1.40 -7.30 12.54
C LYS A 121 -0.70 -6.17 11.78
N PRO A 122 -1.43 -5.40 10.95
CA PRO A 122 -0.90 -4.14 10.45
C PRO A 122 -0.45 -3.27 11.62
N ARG A 123 0.72 -2.64 11.51
CA ARG A 123 1.27 -1.75 12.56
C ARG A 123 1.36 -2.39 13.93
N ASP A 124 1.75 -3.66 13.95
CA ASP A 124 1.95 -4.38 15.19
C ASP A 124 2.98 -3.66 16.07
N PRO A 125 2.62 -3.20 17.28
CA PRO A 125 3.50 -2.39 18.12
C PRO A 125 4.72 -3.16 18.64
N ARG A 126 4.74 -4.50 18.48
CA ARG A 126 5.92 -5.32 18.78
C ARG A 126 7.06 -5.11 17.78
N PHE A 127 6.75 -4.58 16.60
CA PHE A 127 7.68 -4.42 15.50
C PHE A 127 7.64 -2.96 15.07
N VAL A 128 8.54 -2.16 15.62
CA VAL A 128 8.64 -0.72 15.39
C VAL A 128 10.10 -0.35 15.28
N THR A 129 10.44 0.48 14.30
CA THR A 129 11.77 1.11 14.20
C THR A 129 11.62 2.62 14.11
N ARG A 130 12.69 3.36 14.40
CA ARG A 130 12.67 4.82 14.43
C ARG A 130 13.25 5.37 13.13
N ALA A 131 12.48 6.20 12.43
CA ALA A 131 13.01 6.95 11.30
C ALA A 131 14.08 7.97 11.76
N LYS A 132 15.13 8.13 10.97
CA LYS A 132 16.21 9.09 11.25
C LYS A 132 15.73 10.54 11.17
N ASP A 133 14.98 10.85 10.12
CA ASP A 133 14.56 12.20 9.77
C ASP A 133 13.27 12.20 8.93
N GLU A 134 12.84 13.39 8.52
CA GLU A 134 11.64 13.60 7.69
C GLU A 134 11.70 12.85 6.36
N GLN A 135 12.86 12.84 5.70
CA GLN A 135 13.01 12.17 4.40
C GLN A 135 12.97 10.65 4.53
N SER A 136 13.36 10.14 5.70
CA SER A 136 13.35 8.72 6.01
C SER A 136 11.95 8.14 6.19
N HIS A 137 10.95 9.00 6.46
CA HIS A 137 9.59 8.59 6.82
C HIS A 137 8.48 9.25 5.97
N CYS A 138 8.63 10.50 5.53
CA CYS A 138 7.55 11.20 4.85
C CYS A 138 7.24 10.63 3.46
N GLY A 139 6.01 10.15 3.33
CA GLY A 139 5.39 9.72 2.07
C GLY A 139 5.46 8.22 1.86
N TYR A 140 4.39 7.64 1.32
CA TYR A 140 4.37 6.25 0.85
C TYR A 140 5.15 6.16 -0.47
N GLN A 141 6.46 6.35 -0.35
CA GLN A 141 7.42 6.43 -1.43
C GLN A 141 7.69 5.03 -2.00
N GLN A 142 8.20 4.97 -3.23
CA GLN A 142 8.57 3.76 -3.96
C GLN A 142 9.25 2.69 -3.08
N TRP A 143 10.09 3.10 -2.12
CA TRP A 143 10.78 2.18 -1.22
C TRP A 143 9.83 1.35 -0.34
N HIS A 144 8.73 1.91 0.18
CA HIS A 144 7.74 1.13 0.95
C HIS A 144 7.13 0.03 0.08
N ARG A 145 6.78 0.37 -1.17
CA ARG A 145 6.19 -0.57 -2.14
C ARG A 145 7.18 -1.65 -2.53
N ASP A 146 8.45 -1.29 -2.67
CA ASP A 146 9.50 -2.24 -2.99
C ASP A 146 9.73 -3.23 -1.85
N VAL A 147 9.74 -2.75 -0.59
CA VAL A 147 9.80 -3.62 0.60
C VAL A 147 8.56 -4.51 0.70
N ASP A 148 7.37 -3.95 0.53
CA ASP A 148 6.11 -4.71 0.56
C ASP A 148 6.09 -5.82 -0.49
N ARG A 149 6.44 -5.49 -1.74
CA ARG A 149 6.55 -6.45 -2.83
C ARG A 149 7.55 -7.54 -2.51
N GLU A 150 8.74 -7.17 -2.04
CA GLU A 150 9.77 -8.15 -1.71
C GLU A 150 9.35 -9.12 -0.60
N VAL A 151 8.73 -8.60 0.47
CA VAL A 151 8.23 -9.42 1.58
C VAL A 151 7.10 -10.34 1.11
N ILE A 152 6.16 -9.83 0.31
CA ILE A 152 5.06 -10.63 -0.26
C ILE A 152 5.61 -11.73 -1.17
N ASP A 153 6.51 -11.43 -2.09
CA ASP A 153 7.14 -12.42 -2.97
C ASP A 153 7.93 -13.48 -2.18
N TRP A 154 8.53 -13.09 -1.05
CA TRP A 154 9.19 -14.04 -0.16
C TRP A 154 8.16 -14.93 0.55
N LEU A 155 7.06 -14.38 1.06
CA LEU A 155 5.97 -15.14 1.67
C LEU A 155 5.32 -16.13 0.69
N ASP A 156 5.16 -15.74 -0.58
CA ASP A 156 4.65 -16.61 -1.65
C ASP A 156 5.55 -17.81 -1.89
N ARG A 157 6.87 -17.58 -1.95
CA ARG A 157 7.88 -18.63 -2.16
C ARG A 157 8.11 -19.49 -0.93
N ASN A 158 7.81 -18.99 0.27
CA ASN A 158 8.06 -19.65 1.55
C ASN A 158 6.77 -19.95 2.30
N SER A 159 5.80 -20.61 1.65
CA SER A 159 4.45 -20.88 2.19
C SER A 159 4.39 -21.61 3.55
N LYS A 160 5.50 -22.20 4.00
CA LYS A 160 5.64 -22.89 5.31
C LYS A 160 6.58 -22.17 6.28
N ALA A 161 6.98 -20.93 5.99
CA ALA A 161 7.88 -20.16 6.83
C ALA A 161 7.43 -20.11 8.29
N THR A 162 8.37 -20.23 9.23
CA THR A 162 8.10 -20.05 10.65
C THR A 162 8.06 -18.57 11.03
N PRO A 163 7.50 -18.22 12.21
CA PRO A 163 7.57 -16.85 12.72
C PRO A 163 9.00 -16.31 12.80
N GLU A 164 9.96 -17.15 13.20
CA GLU A 164 11.38 -16.81 13.27
C GLU A 164 11.93 -16.45 11.88
N GLN A 165 11.69 -17.29 10.87
CA GLN A 165 12.15 -17.04 9.49
C GLN A 165 11.56 -15.75 8.91
N PHE A 166 10.29 -15.46 9.21
CA PHE A 166 9.65 -14.21 8.78
C PHE A 166 10.32 -12.99 9.44
N MET A 167 10.58 -13.06 10.74
CA MET A 167 11.26 -11.98 11.45
C MET A 167 12.70 -11.80 10.98
N ASP A 168 13.40 -12.87 10.68
CA ASP A 168 14.75 -12.80 10.11
C ASP A 168 14.75 -12.16 8.73
N LYS A 169 13.75 -12.44 7.90
CA LYS A 169 13.58 -11.77 6.60
C LYS A 169 13.37 -10.26 6.76
N LEU A 170 12.54 -9.84 7.72
CA LEU A 170 12.35 -8.42 7.98
C LEU A 170 13.66 -7.79 8.49
N ARG A 171 14.31 -8.38 9.50
CA ARG A 171 15.60 -7.86 10.01
C ARG A 171 16.67 -7.77 8.92
N GLU A 172 16.73 -8.74 8.02
CA GLU A 172 17.63 -8.73 6.87
C GLU A 172 17.39 -7.49 6.01
N ILE A 173 16.15 -7.22 5.59
CA ILE A 173 15.79 -6.02 4.82
C ILE A 173 16.19 -4.74 5.58
N TYR A 174 15.81 -4.62 6.86
CA TYR A 174 16.08 -3.41 7.65
C TYR A 174 17.55 -3.24 8.05
N SER A 175 18.39 -4.26 7.86
CA SER A 175 19.84 -4.20 8.08
C SER A 175 20.63 -3.67 6.87
N ARG A 176 20.00 -3.56 5.70
CA ARG A 176 20.66 -3.13 4.45
C ARG A 176 21.11 -1.66 4.52
N PRO A 177 22.17 -1.25 3.81
CA PRO A 177 22.71 0.11 3.90
C PRO A 177 21.69 1.23 3.64
N GLU A 178 20.84 1.06 2.64
CA GLU A 178 19.78 2.01 2.28
C GLU A 178 18.68 2.09 3.34
N MET A 179 18.36 0.96 3.98
CA MET A 179 17.39 0.92 5.07
C MET A 179 17.98 1.47 6.35
N ARG A 180 19.26 1.20 6.65
CA ARG A 180 19.97 1.80 7.78
C ARG A 180 20.20 3.30 7.63
N ALA A 181 20.28 3.81 6.40
CA ALA A 181 20.32 5.25 6.17
C ALA A 181 19.00 5.93 6.62
N ARG A 182 17.88 5.19 6.56
CA ARG A 182 16.54 5.64 6.96
C ARG A 182 16.19 5.29 8.41
N PHE A 183 16.58 4.10 8.86
CA PHE A 183 16.29 3.47 10.14
C PHE A 183 17.61 2.99 10.77
N PRO A 184 18.37 3.88 11.42
CA PRO A 184 19.76 3.62 11.83
C PRO A 184 19.93 2.39 12.72
N ASP A 185 18.91 2.10 13.52
CA ASP A 185 18.87 0.99 14.49
C ASP A 185 18.33 -0.31 13.88
N GLY A 186 17.90 -0.30 12.61
CA GLY A 186 17.28 -1.47 11.96
C GLY A 186 15.94 -1.84 12.60
N LEU A 187 15.55 -3.12 12.52
CA LEU A 187 14.30 -3.64 13.13
C LEU A 187 14.59 -4.56 14.33
#